data_AF-A0A2E9LQ37-F1
#
_entry.id   AF-A0A2E9LQ37-F1
#
_cell.length_a   1.000
_cell.length_b   1.000
_cell.length_c   1.000
_cell.angle_alpha   90.00
_cell.angle_beta   90.00
_cell.angle_gamma   90.00
#
_symmetry.space_group_name_H-M   'P 1'
#
loop_
_entity.id
_entity.type
_entity.pdbx_description
1 polymer ?
#
loop_
_entity_poly.entity_id
_entity_poly.type
_entity_poly.pdbx_seq_one_letter_code
_entity_poly.pdbx_strand_id
1 'polypeptide(L)'
;MTVEITTLEQPIDAMYLIHKALRGEADRTVELARCLEDGCSLQPFKLAFTAWATAIMYHAEKEVGTEMSKSVEESRHAASHDPIERVKWAVLEKEDAEYARLLDRVMEVMSILEDDIGATSIISRTKQHLYGQVITLRAAQEDHLEIEEAMVIPLIRENLSTDSQVNVVGGLLIDREADDKRWVLDWISQDLTPNENNLLLELESRINQAQPVA
;
A
#
# COMPACT_ATOMS: atom_id res chain seq x y z
N MET A 1 14.93 -6.24 -7.90
CA MET A 1 14.12 -7.24 -8.62
C MET A 1 13.30 -7.96 -7.59
N THR A 2 12.01 -7.65 -7.51
CA THR A 2 11.04 -8.46 -6.76
C THR A 2 10.87 -9.80 -7.50
N VAL A 3 10.79 -10.90 -6.76
CA VAL A 3 10.53 -12.23 -7.32
C VAL A 3 9.16 -12.22 -8.03
N GLU A 4 9.06 -12.87 -9.19
CA GLU A 4 7.78 -13.01 -9.91
C GLU A 4 6.82 -13.89 -9.10
N ILE A 5 5.61 -13.39 -8.85
CA ILE A 5 4.55 -14.14 -8.18
C ILE A 5 3.88 -15.03 -9.22
N THR A 6 4.07 -16.34 -9.09
CA THR A 6 3.62 -17.33 -10.10
C THR A 6 2.28 -17.96 -9.75
N THR A 7 1.79 -17.78 -8.52
CA THR A 7 0.51 -18.31 -8.06
C THR A 7 -0.03 -17.47 -6.89
N LEU A 8 -1.36 -17.45 -6.74
CA LEU A 8 -2.07 -17.00 -5.54
C LEU A 8 -2.70 -18.26 -4.90
N GLU A 9 -2.09 -18.80 -3.86
CA GLU A 9 -2.60 -20.01 -3.18
C GLU A 9 -3.93 -19.73 -2.47
N GLN A 10 -4.05 -18.52 -1.91
CA GLN A 10 -5.27 -18.01 -1.32
C GLN A 10 -5.57 -16.59 -1.80
N PRO A 11 -6.85 -16.14 -1.76
CA PRO A 11 -7.20 -14.79 -2.21
C PRO A 11 -6.38 -13.70 -1.55
N ILE A 12 -6.06 -13.82 -0.25
CA ILE A 12 -5.26 -12.83 0.48
C ILE A 12 -3.85 -12.64 -0.10
N ASP A 13 -3.33 -13.60 -0.85
CA ASP A 13 -2.01 -13.49 -1.50
C ASP A 13 -1.96 -12.38 -2.56
N ALA A 14 -3.12 -11.87 -2.97
CA ALA A 14 -3.21 -10.68 -3.80
C ALA A 14 -2.51 -9.45 -3.19
N MET A 15 -2.40 -9.40 -1.87
CA MET A 15 -1.63 -8.38 -1.15
C MET A 15 -0.20 -8.26 -1.69
N TYR A 16 0.46 -9.39 -2.00
CA TYR A 16 1.82 -9.34 -2.55
C TYR A 16 1.88 -8.66 -3.93
N LEU A 17 0.81 -8.74 -4.74
CA LEU A 17 0.71 -7.99 -6.00
C LEU A 17 0.54 -6.49 -5.75
N ILE A 18 -0.29 -6.12 -4.77
CA ILE A 18 -0.48 -4.71 -4.34
C ILE A 18 0.85 -4.15 -3.83
N HIS A 19 1.53 -4.88 -2.94
CA HIS A 19 2.80 -4.47 -2.35
C HIS A 19 3.91 -4.34 -3.39
N LYS A 20 3.91 -5.21 -4.39
CA LYS A 20 4.83 -5.10 -5.53
C LYS A 20 4.61 -3.78 -6.29
N ALA A 21 3.36 -3.41 -6.57
CA ALA A 21 3.05 -2.13 -7.23
C ALA A 21 3.43 -0.93 -6.35
N LEU A 22 3.14 -0.97 -5.05
CA LEU A 22 3.54 0.07 -4.09
C LEU A 22 5.06 0.25 -4.03
N ARG A 23 5.83 -0.85 -4.04
CA ARG A 23 7.30 -0.79 -4.11
C ARG A 23 7.79 -0.23 -5.45
N GLY A 24 7.14 -0.61 -6.56
CA GLY A 24 7.47 -0.13 -7.91
C GLY A 24 7.25 1.37 -8.08
N GLU A 25 6.11 1.90 -7.62
CA GLU A 25 5.82 3.33 -7.63
C GLU A 25 6.76 4.12 -6.72
N ALA A 26 7.06 3.59 -5.55
CA ALA A 26 8.02 4.20 -4.64
C ALA A 26 9.44 4.22 -5.23
N ASP A 27 9.89 3.16 -5.92
CA ASP A 27 11.19 3.12 -6.61
C ASP A 27 11.27 4.22 -7.67
N ARG A 28 10.23 4.37 -8.50
CA ARG A 28 10.14 5.44 -9.50
C ARG A 28 10.20 6.82 -8.87
N THR A 29 9.45 7.04 -7.79
CA THR A 29 9.37 8.34 -7.12
C THR A 29 10.69 8.72 -6.44
N VAL A 30 11.35 7.77 -5.77
CA VAL A 30 12.69 7.94 -5.18
C VAL A 30 13.70 8.30 -6.25
N GLU A 31 13.69 7.60 -7.39
CA GLU A 31 14.61 7.86 -8.49
C GLU A 31 14.39 9.26 -9.09
N LEU A 32 13.13 9.67 -9.28
CA LEU A 32 12.80 11.03 -9.73
C LEU A 32 13.33 12.09 -8.77
N ALA A 33 13.16 11.90 -7.45
CA ALA A 33 13.69 12.82 -6.44
C ALA A 33 15.23 12.88 -6.47
N ARG A 34 15.89 11.72 -6.63
CA ARG A 34 17.35 11.60 -6.70
C ARG A 34 17.93 12.34 -7.91
N CYS A 35 17.25 12.24 -9.04
CA CYS A 35 17.67 12.80 -10.33
C CYS A 35 17.25 14.26 -10.55
N LEU A 36 16.65 14.93 -9.56
CA LEU A 36 16.33 16.35 -9.69
C LEU A 36 17.59 17.20 -9.93
N GLU A 37 17.53 18.05 -10.94
CA GLU A 37 18.57 19.04 -11.24
C GLU A 37 18.04 20.46 -11.00
N ASP A 38 18.96 21.37 -10.72
CA ASP A 38 18.63 22.76 -10.42
C ASP A 38 18.03 23.41 -11.69
N GLY A 39 16.82 23.95 -11.58
CA GLY A 39 16.07 24.53 -12.71
C GLY A 39 15.21 23.55 -13.52
N CYS A 40 15.21 22.26 -13.20
CA CYS A 40 14.29 21.28 -13.82
C CYS A 40 12.86 21.45 -13.32
N SER A 41 11.91 20.99 -14.14
CA SER A 41 10.50 20.94 -13.74
C SER A 41 10.29 19.88 -12.65
N LEU A 42 9.55 20.23 -11.60
CA LEU A 42 9.09 19.27 -10.60
C LEU A 42 7.88 18.46 -11.02
N GLN A 43 7.25 18.79 -12.14
CA GLN A 43 6.01 18.12 -12.56
C GLN A 43 6.12 16.59 -12.63
N PRO A 44 7.20 16.00 -13.19
CA PRO A 44 7.34 14.54 -13.19
C PRO A 44 7.36 13.96 -11.78
N PHE A 45 8.11 14.58 -10.86
CA PHE A 45 8.17 14.15 -9.47
C PHE A 45 6.82 14.34 -8.76
N LYS A 46 6.15 15.49 -8.95
CA LYS A 46 4.84 15.76 -8.34
C LYS A 46 3.81 14.73 -8.77
N LEU A 47 3.76 14.40 -10.06
CA LEU A 47 2.83 13.39 -10.57
C LEU A 47 3.09 12.01 -9.97
N ALA A 48 4.35 11.56 -9.95
CA ALA A 48 4.72 10.27 -9.36
C ALA A 48 4.44 10.23 -7.85
N PHE A 49 4.82 11.29 -7.12
CA PHE A 49 4.56 11.41 -5.70
C PHE A 49 3.06 11.44 -5.39
N THR A 50 2.25 12.15 -6.17
CA THR A 50 0.79 12.16 -5.99
C THR A 50 0.20 10.77 -6.25
N ALA A 51 0.62 10.07 -7.31
CA ALA A 51 0.18 8.70 -7.57
C ALA A 51 0.55 7.77 -6.40
N TRP A 52 1.80 7.87 -5.91
CA TRP A 52 2.28 7.10 -4.79
C TRP A 52 1.50 7.38 -3.50
N ALA A 53 1.35 8.66 -3.14
CA ALA A 53 0.62 9.10 -1.96
C ALA A 53 -0.85 8.66 -2.01
N THR A 54 -1.51 8.78 -3.15
CA THR A 54 -2.89 8.30 -3.33
C THR A 54 -2.96 6.78 -3.11
N ALA A 55 -2.07 6.01 -3.74
CA ALA A 55 -2.09 4.56 -3.63
C ALA A 55 -1.82 4.07 -2.20
N ILE A 56 -0.77 4.57 -1.54
CA ILE A 56 -0.39 4.12 -0.18
C ILE A 56 -1.42 4.57 0.87
N MET A 57 -2.01 5.76 0.74
CA MET A 57 -3.05 6.24 1.67
C MET A 57 -4.36 5.49 1.48
N TYR A 58 -4.75 5.24 0.23
CA TYR A 58 -5.92 4.42 -0.05
C TYR A 58 -5.76 3.00 0.51
N HIS A 59 -4.60 2.37 0.25
CA HIS A 59 -4.29 1.02 0.74
C HIS A 59 -4.41 0.95 2.26
N ALA A 60 -3.66 1.80 2.97
CA ALA A 60 -3.63 1.80 4.43
C ALA A 60 -4.97 2.22 5.06
N GLU A 61 -5.76 3.09 4.43
CA GLU A 61 -7.12 3.42 4.89
C GLU A 61 -8.06 2.22 4.78
N LYS A 62 -8.02 1.49 3.66
CA LYS A 62 -8.87 0.31 3.48
C LYS A 62 -8.47 -0.83 4.43
N GLU A 63 -7.21 -0.97 4.80
CA GLU A 63 -6.77 -1.96 5.79
C GLU A 63 -7.38 -1.72 7.18
N VAL A 64 -7.44 -0.45 7.60
CA VAL A 64 -8.09 -0.03 8.86
C VAL A 64 -9.62 -0.10 8.80
N GLY A 65 -10.21 0.06 7.62
CA GLY A 65 -11.67 0.13 7.43
C GLY A 65 -12.38 -1.19 7.07
N THR A 66 -11.64 -2.28 6.80
CA THR A 66 -12.22 -3.51 6.23
C THR A 66 -12.56 -4.59 7.27
N GLU A 67 -13.18 -5.69 6.81
CA GLU A 67 -13.32 -6.93 7.59
C GLU A 67 -11.95 -7.49 8.04
N MET A 68 -10.84 -7.03 7.46
CA MET A 68 -9.48 -7.33 7.91
C MET A 68 -9.31 -6.96 9.39
N SER A 69 -9.59 -5.71 9.76
CA SER A 69 -9.43 -5.21 11.13
C SER A 69 -10.41 -5.89 12.10
N LYS A 70 -11.64 -6.22 11.65
CA LYS A 70 -12.62 -6.96 12.48
C LYS A 70 -12.20 -8.41 12.73
N SER A 71 -11.69 -9.09 11.71
CA SER A 71 -11.26 -10.49 11.83
C SER A 71 -10.00 -10.63 12.67
N VAL A 72 -9.07 -9.66 12.58
CA VAL A 72 -7.94 -9.46 13.49
C VAL A 72 -8.45 -9.34 14.94
N GLU A 73 -9.43 -8.47 15.18
CA GLU A 73 -10.02 -8.27 16.51
C GLU A 73 -10.72 -9.52 17.07
N GLU A 74 -11.43 -10.29 16.23
CA GLU A 74 -12.12 -11.52 16.62
C GLU A 74 -11.16 -12.68 16.93
N SER A 75 -10.13 -12.89 16.09
CA SER A 75 -9.09 -13.89 16.34
C SER A 75 -8.26 -13.56 17.59
N ARG A 76 -8.06 -12.28 17.90
CA ARG A 76 -7.43 -11.80 19.14
C ARG A 76 -8.22 -12.23 20.38
N HIS A 77 -9.55 -12.16 20.35
CA HIS A 77 -10.40 -12.61 21.47
C HIS A 77 -10.31 -14.13 21.70
N ALA A 78 -10.11 -14.92 20.64
CA ALA A 78 -9.92 -16.35 20.74
C ALA A 78 -8.50 -16.74 21.23
N ALA A 79 -7.49 -15.95 20.88
CA ALA A 79 -6.08 -16.23 21.17
C ALA A 79 -5.58 -15.78 22.55
N SER A 80 -6.47 -15.30 23.44
CA SER A 80 -6.13 -14.64 24.72
C SER A 80 -5.37 -15.50 25.76
N HIS A 81 -5.05 -16.76 25.45
CA HIS A 81 -4.46 -17.72 26.37
C HIS A 81 -2.99 -18.08 26.09
N ASP A 82 -2.41 -17.66 24.95
CA ASP A 82 -0.99 -17.93 24.62
C ASP A 82 -0.15 -16.63 24.70
N PRO A 83 0.94 -16.61 25.49
CA PRO A 83 1.87 -15.48 25.56
C PRO A 83 2.50 -15.06 24.22
N ILE A 84 2.76 -16.01 23.30
CA ILE A 84 3.34 -15.73 21.98
C ILE A 84 2.30 -15.04 21.10
N GLU A 85 1.07 -15.53 21.12
CA GLU A 85 -0.04 -14.89 20.40
C GLU A 85 -0.29 -13.48 20.92
N ARG A 86 -0.28 -13.27 22.24
CA ARG A 86 -0.40 -11.92 22.83
C ARG A 86 0.65 -10.94 22.31
N VAL A 87 1.89 -11.38 22.13
CA VAL A 87 2.95 -10.53 21.57
C VAL A 87 2.69 -10.23 20.09
N LYS A 88 2.23 -11.22 19.30
CA LYS A 88 1.85 -10.99 17.90
C LYS A 88 0.73 -9.96 17.79
N TRP A 89 -0.32 -10.08 18.59
CA TRP A 89 -1.45 -9.13 18.58
C TRP A 89 -1.08 -7.73 19.06
N ALA A 90 -0.19 -7.61 20.05
CA ALA A 90 0.30 -6.30 20.51
C ALA A 90 1.16 -5.57 19.46
N VAL A 91 1.75 -6.28 18.49
CA VAL A 91 2.42 -5.67 17.33
C VAL A 91 1.39 -5.16 16.32
N LEU A 92 0.29 -5.90 16.13
CA LEU A 92 -0.81 -5.52 15.23
C LEU A 92 -1.64 -4.34 15.75
N GLU A 93 -1.76 -4.15 17.07
CA GLU A 93 -2.38 -2.95 17.68
C GLU A 93 -1.71 -1.62 17.28
N LYS A 94 -0.54 -1.68 16.64
CA LYS A 94 0.16 -0.49 16.14
C LYS A 94 -0.22 -0.12 14.71
N GLU A 95 -1.09 -0.86 14.03
CA GLU A 95 -1.50 -0.57 12.66
C GLU A 95 -2.09 0.85 12.51
N ASP A 96 -2.94 1.29 13.44
CA ASP A 96 -3.42 2.68 13.50
C ASP A 96 -2.28 3.71 13.64
N ALA A 97 -1.23 3.34 14.39
CA ALA A 97 -0.05 4.18 14.58
C ALA A 97 0.85 4.18 13.34
N GLU A 98 0.95 3.07 12.61
CA GLU A 98 1.67 2.99 11.35
C GLU A 98 0.92 3.75 10.23
N TYR A 99 -0.41 3.67 10.16
CA TYR A 99 -1.23 4.52 9.28
C TYR A 99 -0.99 6.01 9.57
N ALA A 100 -1.09 6.42 10.83
CA ALA A 100 -0.82 7.81 11.24
C ALA A 100 0.61 8.24 10.87
N ARG A 101 1.59 7.35 11.06
CA ARG A 101 2.98 7.60 10.69
C ARG A 101 3.16 7.75 9.18
N LEU A 102 2.52 6.92 8.35
CA LEU A 102 2.56 7.03 6.90
C LEU A 102 1.92 8.36 6.44
N LEU A 103 0.77 8.71 7.01
CA LEU A 103 0.10 9.99 6.75
C LEU A 103 1.01 11.18 7.08
N ASP A 104 1.62 11.17 8.27
CA ASP A 104 2.57 12.21 8.69
C ASP A 104 3.73 12.34 7.68
N ARG A 105 4.30 11.22 7.19
CA ARG A 105 5.38 11.25 6.19
C ARG A 105 4.94 11.78 4.84
N VAL A 106 3.73 11.45 4.38
CA VAL A 106 3.15 12.02 3.15
C VAL A 106 2.98 13.53 3.31
N MET A 107 2.44 13.98 4.44
CA MET A 107 2.25 15.40 4.74
C MET A 107 3.57 16.19 4.81
N GLU A 108 4.64 15.60 5.37
CA GLU A 108 5.97 16.21 5.39
C GLU A 108 6.51 16.47 3.97
N VAL A 109 6.36 15.51 3.04
CA VAL A 109 6.77 15.70 1.65
C VAL A 109 5.90 16.74 0.93
N MET A 110 4.58 16.75 1.18
CA MET A 110 3.67 17.75 0.62
C MET A 110 4.03 19.17 1.06
N SER A 111 4.32 19.38 2.35
CA SER A 111 4.73 20.69 2.88
C SER A 111 6.00 21.20 2.18
N ILE A 112 7.01 20.37 1.93
CA ILE A 112 8.20 20.79 1.17
C ILE A 112 7.83 21.23 -0.25
N LEU A 113 6.92 20.51 -0.90
CA LEU A 113 6.49 20.82 -2.27
C LEU A 113 5.70 22.15 -2.36
N GLU A 114 4.93 22.48 -1.33
CA GLU A 114 4.08 23.67 -1.26
C GLU A 114 4.83 24.89 -0.71
N ASP A 115 5.51 24.75 0.42
CA ASP A 115 6.09 25.84 1.19
C ASP A 115 7.49 26.22 0.71
N ASP A 116 8.36 25.21 0.55
CA ASP A 116 9.76 25.46 0.23
C ASP A 116 9.99 25.68 -1.26
N ILE A 117 9.26 24.95 -2.11
CA ILE A 117 9.46 25.01 -3.56
C ILE A 117 8.36 25.81 -4.28
N GLY A 118 7.14 25.89 -3.74
CA GLY A 118 6.03 26.61 -4.39
C GLY A 118 6.32 28.09 -4.68
N ALA A 119 7.20 28.73 -3.90
CA ALA A 119 7.56 30.15 -4.02
C ALA A 119 9.00 30.42 -4.51
N THR A 120 9.85 29.39 -4.68
CA THR A 120 11.28 29.57 -5.00
C THR A 120 11.78 28.60 -6.08
N SER A 121 12.84 28.98 -6.80
CA SER A 121 13.54 28.03 -7.69
C SER A 121 14.15 26.90 -6.87
N ILE A 122 14.14 25.66 -7.40
CA ILE A 122 14.82 24.52 -6.77
C ILE A 122 16.31 24.87 -6.59
N ILE A 123 16.71 25.04 -5.33
CA ILE A 123 18.12 25.13 -4.95
C ILE A 123 18.59 23.78 -4.42
N SER A 124 19.88 23.52 -4.56
CA SER A 124 20.51 22.26 -4.11
C SER A 124 20.14 21.84 -2.68
N ARG A 125 19.94 22.78 -1.74
CA ARG A 125 19.51 22.48 -0.36
C ARG A 125 18.10 21.88 -0.30
N THR A 126 17.14 22.51 -0.97
CA THR A 126 15.73 22.06 -0.97
C THR A 126 15.58 20.72 -1.68
N LYS A 127 16.38 20.47 -2.72
CA LYS A 127 16.48 19.15 -3.35
C LYS A 127 16.93 18.06 -2.39
N GLN A 128 18.03 18.29 -1.66
CA GLN A 128 18.55 17.32 -0.69
C GLN A 128 17.54 17.07 0.43
N HIS A 129 16.84 18.12 0.87
CA HIS A 129 15.78 17.99 1.87
C HIS A 129 14.60 17.14 1.36
N LEU A 130 14.08 17.44 0.16
CA LEU A 130 13.02 16.68 -0.48
C LEU A 130 13.42 15.21 -0.66
N TYR A 131 14.61 14.95 -1.21
CA TYR A 131 15.12 13.59 -1.38
C TYR A 131 15.21 12.85 -0.04
N GLY A 132 15.69 13.51 1.01
CA GLY A 132 15.72 12.94 2.36
C GLY A 132 14.34 12.51 2.86
N GLN A 133 13.32 13.37 2.72
CA GLN A 133 11.95 13.03 3.12
C GLN A 133 11.33 11.90 2.29
N VAL A 134 11.59 11.89 0.98
CA VAL A 134 11.14 10.80 0.10
C VAL A 134 11.74 9.45 0.51
N ILE A 135 13.02 9.42 0.91
CA ILE A 135 13.64 8.21 1.46
C ILE A 135 13.03 7.82 2.81
N THR A 136 12.71 8.78 3.69
CA THR A 136 12.03 8.50 4.96
C THR A 136 10.63 7.93 4.75
N LEU A 137 9.85 8.46 3.81
CA LEU A 137 8.55 7.90 3.43
C LEU A 137 8.71 6.48 2.86
N ARG A 138 9.70 6.24 1.99
CA ARG A 138 9.96 4.89 1.47
C ARG A 138 10.28 3.90 2.59
N ALA A 139 11.13 4.28 3.54
CA ALA A 139 11.46 3.42 4.67
C ALA A 139 10.21 3.11 5.51
N ALA A 140 9.35 4.10 5.77
CA ALA A 140 8.10 3.89 6.50
C ALA A 140 7.14 2.96 5.75
N GLN A 141 7.02 3.09 4.41
CA GLN A 141 6.26 2.13 3.61
C GLN A 141 6.82 0.72 3.74
N GLU A 142 8.14 0.56 3.58
CA GLU A 142 8.74 -0.79 3.63
C GLU A 142 8.54 -1.44 5.00
N ASP A 143 8.73 -0.69 6.08
CA ASP A 143 8.43 -1.16 7.45
C ASP A 143 6.98 -1.67 7.55
N HIS A 144 6.02 -0.90 7.03
CA HIS A 144 4.58 -1.25 7.01
C HIS A 144 4.31 -2.54 6.23
N LEU A 145 4.78 -2.62 4.98
CA LEU A 145 4.57 -3.78 4.11
C LEU A 145 5.28 -5.04 4.65
N GLU A 146 6.48 -4.92 5.22
CA GLU A 146 7.20 -6.05 5.82
C GLU A 146 6.45 -6.63 7.03
N ILE A 147 5.84 -5.77 7.86
CA ILE A 147 5.01 -6.20 9.00
C ILE A 147 3.81 -6.99 8.49
N GLU A 148 3.14 -6.51 7.45
CA GLU A 148 1.98 -7.18 6.87
C GLU A 148 2.34 -8.56 6.30
N GLU A 149 3.40 -8.60 5.50
CA GLU A 149 3.88 -9.82 4.86
C GLU A 149 4.34 -10.88 5.87
N ALA A 150 4.96 -10.45 6.98
CA ALA A 150 5.47 -11.35 8.01
C ALA A 150 4.41 -11.77 9.04
N MET A 151 3.39 -10.94 9.28
CA MET A 151 2.47 -11.12 10.41
C MET A 151 0.99 -11.09 10.02
N VAL A 152 0.53 -10.02 9.36
CA VAL A 152 -0.90 -9.81 9.06
C VAL A 152 -1.43 -10.83 8.06
N ILE A 153 -0.74 -10.98 6.92
CA ILE A 153 -1.17 -11.87 5.84
C ILE A 153 -1.22 -13.33 6.29
N PRO A 154 -0.20 -13.91 6.97
CA PRO A 154 -0.29 -15.26 7.51
C PRO A 154 -1.46 -15.46 8.47
N LEU A 155 -1.71 -14.48 9.34
CA LEU A 155 -2.80 -14.56 10.30
C LEU A 155 -4.17 -14.58 9.62
N ILE A 156 -4.37 -13.73 8.61
CA ILE A 156 -5.58 -13.74 7.80
C ILE A 156 -5.73 -15.08 7.08
N ARG A 157 -4.64 -15.59 6.51
CA ARG A 157 -4.59 -16.88 5.81
C ARG A 157 -5.03 -18.04 6.71
N GLU A 158 -4.64 -18.01 7.99
CA GLU A 158 -4.97 -19.05 8.97
C GLU A 158 -6.38 -18.94 9.54
N ASN A 159 -6.92 -17.72 9.66
CA ASN A 159 -8.15 -17.46 10.42
C ASN A 159 -9.38 -17.16 9.56
N LEU A 160 -9.22 -16.70 8.32
CA LEU A 160 -10.34 -16.34 7.46
C LEU A 160 -10.61 -17.42 6.41
N SER A 161 -11.90 -17.68 6.21
CA SER A 161 -12.35 -18.49 5.08
C SER A 161 -11.94 -17.85 3.75
N THR A 162 -11.78 -18.67 2.71
CA THR A 162 -11.48 -18.20 1.36
C THR A 162 -12.50 -17.16 0.87
N ASP A 163 -13.79 -17.32 1.18
CA ASP A 163 -14.84 -16.37 0.79
C ASP A 163 -14.70 -15.04 1.54
N SER A 164 -14.38 -15.09 2.84
CA SER A 164 -14.08 -13.89 3.63
C SER A 164 -12.84 -13.16 3.09
N GLN A 165 -11.80 -13.88 2.68
CA GLN A 165 -10.62 -13.28 2.06
C GLN A 165 -10.93 -12.63 0.72
N VAL A 166 -11.80 -13.22 -0.12
CA VAL A 166 -12.28 -12.57 -1.35
C VAL A 166 -12.97 -11.25 -1.03
N ASN A 167 -13.74 -11.18 0.06
CA ASN A 167 -14.40 -9.93 0.46
C ASN A 167 -13.39 -8.87 0.91
N VAL A 168 -12.40 -9.24 1.71
CA VAL A 168 -11.31 -8.35 2.16
C VAL A 168 -10.56 -7.79 0.96
N VAL A 169 -10.09 -8.68 0.09
CA VAL A 169 -9.31 -8.30 -1.10
C VAL A 169 -10.15 -7.54 -2.12
N GLY A 170 -11.45 -7.84 -2.24
CA GLY A 170 -12.39 -7.06 -3.03
C GLY A 170 -12.52 -5.62 -2.54
N GLY A 171 -12.51 -5.39 -1.23
CA GLY A 171 -12.51 -4.05 -0.64
C GLY A 171 -11.21 -3.27 -0.88
N LEU A 172 -10.09 -3.96 -1.03
CA LEU A 172 -8.80 -3.37 -1.37
C LEU A 172 -8.71 -3.06 -2.88
N LEU A 173 -9.16 -3.97 -3.74
CA LEU A 173 -8.97 -3.84 -5.20
C LEU A 173 -10.06 -3.06 -5.92
N ILE A 174 -11.26 -2.92 -5.35
CA ILE A 174 -12.39 -2.22 -5.97
C ILE A 174 -12.79 -1.03 -5.11
N ASP A 175 -12.47 0.15 -5.59
CA ASP A 175 -12.90 1.40 -4.95
C ASP A 175 -14.35 1.71 -5.34
N ARG A 176 -15.30 1.26 -4.52
CA ARG A 176 -16.73 1.44 -4.79
C ARG A 176 -17.18 2.90 -4.71
N GLU A 177 -16.36 3.79 -4.15
CA GLU A 177 -16.68 5.20 -3.92
C GLU A 177 -16.09 6.11 -5.00
N ALA A 178 -15.11 5.64 -5.77
CA ALA A 178 -14.53 6.36 -6.89
C ALA A 178 -15.41 6.33 -8.16
N ASP A 179 -15.24 7.36 -9.00
CA ASP A 179 -15.84 7.41 -10.34
C ASP A 179 -15.38 6.24 -11.22
N ASP A 180 -14.09 5.92 -11.16
CA ASP A 180 -13.51 4.72 -11.76
C ASP A 180 -13.25 3.67 -10.68
N LYS A 181 -14.20 2.75 -10.48
CA LYS A 181 -14.10 1.72 -9.45
C LYS A 181 -12.91 0.76 -9.62
N ARG A 182 -12.33 0.70 -10.82
CA ARG A 182 -11.22 -0.21 -11.18
C ARG A 182 -9.86 0.47 -11.14
N TRP A 183 -9.78 1.74 -10.73
CA TRP A 183 -8.54 2.52 -10.79
C TRP A 183 -7.37 1.81 -10.09
N VAL A 184 -7.63 1.12 -8.97
CA VAL A 184 -6.61 0.38 -8.21
C VAL A 184 -6.06 -0.79 -9.03
N LEU A 185 -6.93 -1.58 -9.65
CA LEU A 185 -6.54 -2.71 -10.50
C LEU A 185 -5.70 -2.23 -11.69
N ASP A 186 -6.16 -1.17 -12.34
CA ASP A 186 -5.48 -0.59 -13.51
C ASP A 186 -4.14 0.03 -13.10
N TRP A 187 -4.04 0.62 -11.90
CA TRP A 187 -2.79 1.12 -11.34
C TRP A 187 -1.81 -0.03 -11.02
N ILE A 188 -2.23 -1.07 -10.29
CA ILE A 188 -1.40 -2.23 -9.96
C ILE A 188 -0.84 -2.88 -11.23
N SER A 189 -1.69 -3.02 -12.26
CA SER A 189 -1.34 -3.75 -13.49
C SER A 189 -0.11 -3.20 -14.22
N GLN A 190 0.23 -1.93 -13.99
CA GLN A 190 1.37 -1.24 -14.60
C GLN A 190 2.72 -1.76 -14.07
N ASP A 191 2.73 -2.35 -12.87
CA ASP A 191 3.93 -2.87 -12.19
C ASP A 191 4.03 -4.41 -12.23
N LEU A 192 3.04 -5.06 -12.83
CA LEU A 192 2.96 -6.51 -12.90
C LEU A 192 3.46 -7.05 -14.25
N THR A 193 4.05 -8.24 -14.20
CA THR A 193 4.34 -9.03 -15.39
C THR A 193 3.05 -9.51 -16.07
N PRO A 194 3.09 -9.97 -17.33
CA PRO A 194 1.91 -10.54 -17.98
C PRO A 194 1.29 -11.72 -17.22
N ASN A 195 2.10 -12.55 -16.55
CA ASN A 195 1.61 -13.67 -15.76
C ASN A 195 0.89 -13.21 -14.49
N GLU A 196 1.49 -12.27 -13.76
CA GLU A 196 0.89 -11.68 -12.56
C GLU A 196 -0.40 -10.93 -12.89
N ASN A 197 -0.45 -10.25 -14.04
CA ASN A 197 -1.68 -9.63 -14.53
C ASN A 197 -2.78 -10.65 -14.82
N ASN A 198 -2.45 -11.85 -15.31
CA ASN A 198 -3.45 -12.92 -15.45
C ASN A 198 -3.99 -13.39 -14.08
N LEU A 199 -3.11 -13.50 -13.06
CA LEU A 199 -3.54 -13.82 -11.69
C LEU A 199 -4.50 -12.75 -11.14
N LEU A 200 -4.19 -11.47 -11.37
CA LEU A 200 -5.03 -10.35 -10.96
C LEU A 200 -6.41 -10.38 -11.64
N LEU A 201 -6.45 -10.69 -12.95
CA LEU A 201 -7.70 -10.81 -13.70
C LEU A 201 -8.57 -11.99 -13.25
N GLU A 202 -7.96 -13.15 -12.97
CA GLU A 202 -8.69 -14.31 -12.44
C GLU A 202 -9.30 -14.01 -11.07
N LEU A 203 -8.54 -13.33 -10.21
CA LEU A 203 -9.01 -12.90 -8.90
C LEU A 203 -10.15 -11.88 -9.01
N GLU A 204 -10.01 -10.89 -9.89
CA GLU A 204 -11.08 -9.93 -10.16
C GLU A 204 -12.37 -10.64 -10.60
N SER A 205 -12.29 -11.64 -11.48
CA SER A 205 -13.46 -12.42 -11.88
C SER A 205 -14.12 -13.11 -10.69
N ARG A 206 -13.34 -13.62 -9.73
CA ARG A 206 -13.87 -14.22 -8.48
C ARG A 206 -14.54 -13.18 -7.59
N ILE A 207 -13.94 -12.00 -7.45
CA ILE A 207 -14.51 -10.89 -6.67
C ILE A 207 -15.86 -10.47 -7.27
N ASN A 208 -15.94 -10.29 -8.58
CA ASN A 208 -17.17 -9.89 -9.27
C ASN A 208 -18.29 -10.94 -9.17
N GLN A 209 -17.94 -12.22 -9.08
CA GLN A 209 -18.91 -13.29 -8.83
C GLN A 209 -19.43 -13.29 -7.38
N ALA A 210 -18.55 -13.05 -6.41
CA ALA A 210 -18.90 -13.01 -5.00
C ALA A 210 -19.61 -11.71 -4.59
N GLN A 211 -19.28 -10.60 -5.25
CA GLN A 211 -19.75 -9.27 -4.93
C GLN A 211 -20.12 -8.49 -6.21
N PRO A 212 -21.31 -8.73 -6.79
CA PRO A 212 -21.72 -8.04 -8.00
C PRO A 212 -21.65 -6.52 -7.82
N VAL A 213 -20.90 -5.85 -8.69
CA VAL A 213 -20.87 -4.38 -8.75
C VAL A 213 -22.22 -3.94 -9.32
N ALA A 214 -23.01 -3.23 -8.51
CA ALA A 214 -24.23 -2.57 -8.95
C ALA A 214 -23.92 -1.31 -9.77
#